data_AF-A0A1F8U750-F1
#
_entry.id   AF-A0A1F8U750-F1
#
_cell.length_a   1.000
_cell.length_b   1.000
_cell.length_c   1.000
_cell.angle_alpha   90.00
_cell.angle_beta   90.00
_cell.angle_gamma   90.00
#
_symmetry.space_group_name_H-M   'P 1'
#
loop_
_entity.id
_entity.type
_entity.pdbx_description
1 polymer ?
#
loop_
_entity_poly.entity_id
_entity_poly.type
_entity_poly.pdbx_seq_one_letter_code
_entity_poly.pdbx_strand_id
1 'polypeptide(L)'
;MELWTNMGFAWISVLLAALLSIIYGLRIIAKNRGKIGEQFGKLNIRLRKYHKHMGILLVSTGLIHGLFSSQKVWSFNLGTIAWVVSILLGINWMMKKYFSKSRGWLFHHRLLTVVFISTIIWHVINIGGIQAHNLLFVQSSDNSYNTVMQIEPSSISGLDSQLQDRQFKDGVFTGEATGYRSGLKVSVVIKDNTIVSIAVIEHNEVNSHFYATPIQQIPQAIIDAQSTEVDAVSGATFTSIGIINAVNDALSQALISGELPEDQELPQNSGKGHHFSEKGGASDDLSARRH
;
A
#
# COMPACT_ATOMS: atom_id res chain seq x y z
N MET A 1 6.23 3.85 17.55
CA MET A 1 5.16 4.87 17.42
C MET A 1 4.97 5.39 15.99
N GLU A 2 5.65 4.85 14.96
CA GLU A 2 5.65 5.47 13.62
C GLU A 2 4.71 4.82 12.57
N LEU A 3 4.30 3.56 12.74
CA LEU A 3 3.41 2.88 11.79
C LEU A 3 1.93 3.23 11.99
N TRP A 4 1.48 3.29 13.25
CA TRP A 4 0.13 3.70 13.62
C TRP A 4 -0.18 5.14 13.21
N THR A 5 0.81 6.04 13.29
CA THR A 5 0.65 7.44 12.85
C THR A 5 0.53 7.51 11.34
N ASN A 6 1.37 6.80 10.59
CA ASN A 6 1.39 6.88 9.12
C ASN A 6 0.14 6.29 8.46
N MET A 7 -0.33 5.12 8.94
CA MET A 7 -1.62 4.58 8.50
C MET A 7 -2.78 5.43 9.03
N GLY A 8 -2.71 5.90 10.27
CA GLY A 8 -3.75 6.73 10.88
C GLY A 8 -4.00 8.02 10.10
N PHE A 9 -2.95 8.76 9.72
CA PHE A 9 -3.09 9.97 8.91
C PHE A 9 -3.65 9.70 7.52
N ALA A 10 -3.30 8.57 6.89
CA ALA A 10 -3.87 8.16 5.62
C ALA A 10 -5.39 7.96 5.72
N TRP A 11 -5.84 7.18 6.71
CA TRP A 11 -7.25 6.93 6.96
C TRP A 11 -8.02 8.20 7.33
N ILE A 12 -7.42 9.09 8.13
CA ILE A 12 -8.00 10.40 8.44
C ILE A 12 -8.17 11.22 7.14
N SER A 13 -7.17 11.25 6.25
CA SER A 13 -7.28 11.94 4.97
C SER A 13 -8.37 11.33 4.07
N VAL A 14 -8.49 10.01 4.01
CA VAL A 14 -9.55 9.32 3.24
C VAL A 14 -10.94 9.63 3.81
N LEU A 15 -11.11 9.57 5.13
CA LEU A 15 -12.37 9.92 5.80
C LEU A 15 -12.75 11.38 5.57
N LEU A 16 -11.78 12.30 5.65
CA LEU A 16 -12.01 13.71 5.34
C LEU A 16 -12.40 13.92 3.88
N ALA A 17 -11.73 13.25 2.93
CA ALA A 17 -12.05 13.30 1.52
C ALA A 17 -13.46 12.76 1.24
N ALA A 18 -13.83 11.63 1.86
CA ALA A 18 -15.17 11.06 1.77
C ALA A 18 -16.22 12.01 2.33
N LEU A 19 -15.99 12.60 3.50
CA LEU A 19 -16.90 13.55 4.12
C LEU A 19 -17.08 14.82 3.28
N LEU A 20 -16.00 15.36 2.71
CA LEU A 20 -16.05 16.49 1.78
C LEU A 20 -16.84 16.15 0.51
N SER A 21 -16.70 14.93 0.01
CA SER A 21 -17.45 14.41 -1.15
C SER A 21 -18.94 14.25 -0.84
N ILE A 22 -19.29 13.78 0.36
CA ILE A 22 -20.68 13.72 0.85
C ILE A 22 -21.27 15.13 0.92
N ILE A 23 -20.54 16.13 1.43
CA ILE A 23 -20.99 17.53 1.44
C ILE A 23 -21.28 18.05 0.03
N TYR A 24 -20.43 17.69 -0.93
CA TYR A 24 -20.64 18.03 -2.34
C TYR A 24 -21.91 17.37 -2.91
N GLY A 25 -22.15 16.08 -2.63
CA GLY A 25 -23.36 15.36 -3.04
C GLY A 25 -24.63 15.93 -2.38
N LEU A 26 -24.59 16.19 -1.07
CA LEU A 26 -25.67 16.83 -0.33
C LEU A 26 -26.04 18.20 -0.91
N ARG A 27 -25.07 18.95 -1.43
CA ARG A 27 -25.33 20.22 -2.11
C ARG A 27 -26.13 20.05 -3.41
N ILE A 28 -25.88 18.98 -4.16
CA ILE A 28 -26.60 18.66 -5.39
C ILE A 28 -28.04 18.27 -5.04
N ILE A 29 -28.22 17.38 -4.06
CA ILE A 29 -29.54 16.88 -3.62
C ILE A 29 -30.38 18.01 -2.99
N ALA A 30 -29.77 18.89 -2.19
CA ALA A 30 -30.43 20.04 -1.57
C ALA A 30 -30.93 21.09 -2.58
N LYS A 31 -30.58 20.96 -3.87
CA LYS A 31 -31.14 21.80 -4.94
C LYS A 31 -32.55 21.34 -5.35
N ASN A 32 -32.94 20.12 -5.01
CA ASN A 32 -34.27 19.60 -5.32
C ASN A 32 -35.33 20.23 -4.40
N ARG A 33 -36.51 20.59 -4.95
CA ARG A 33 -37.54 21.37 -4.22
C ARG A 33 -38.51 20.53 -3.37
N GLY A 34 -38.24 19.23 -3.19
CA GLY A 34 -39.07 18.34 -2.37
C GLY A 34 -38.74 18.35 -0.87
N LYS A 35 -39.58 17.71 -0.03
CA LYS A 35 -39.37 17.57 1.43
C LYS A 35 -37.97 17.04 1.78
N ILE A 36 -37.45 16.13 0.96
CA ILE A 36 -36.11 15.56 1.08
C ILE A 36 -35.03 16.65 0.92
N GLY A 37 -35.17 17.54 -0.06
CA GLY A 37 -34.24 18.64 -0.29
C GLY A 37 -34.22 19.66 0.85
N GLU A 38 -35.35 19.88 1.52
CA GLU A 38 -35.45 20.78 2.67
C GLU A 38 -34.72 20.23 3.91
N GLN A 39 -34.88 18.94 4.21
CA GLN A 39 -34.15 18.27 5.29
C GLN A 39 -32.64 18.29 5.05
N PHE A 40 -32.20 17.90 3.86
CA PHE A 40 -30.79 17.94 3.48
C PHE A 40 -30.24 19.36 3.35
N GLY A 41 -31.10 20.35 3.07
CA GLY A 41 -30.74 21.77 3.05
C GLY A 41 -30.23 22.26 4.41
N LYS A 42 -30.93 21.92 5.50
CA LYS A 42 -30.51 22.26 6.88
C LYS A 42 -29.17 21.61 7.24
N LEU A 43 -29.00 20.33 6.88
CA LEU A 43 -27.76 19.58 7.12
C LEU A 43 -26.57 20.15 6.32
N ASN A 44 -26.78 20.46 5.04
CA ASN A 44 -25.80 21.07 4.14
C ASN A 44 -25.30 22.42 4.67
N ILE A 45 -26.19 23.26 5.23
CA ILE A 45 -25.78 24.55 5.80
C ILE A 45 -24.84 24.35 7.00
N ARG A 46 -25.16 23.43 7.92
CA ARG A 46 -24.31 23.13 9.08
C ARG A 46 -22.95 22.57 8.66
N LEU A 47 -22.93 21.57 7.78
CA LEU A 47 -21.70 20.94 7.31
C LEU A 47 -20.80 21.91 6.53
N ARG A 48 -21.40 22.79 5.71
CA ARG A 48 -20.64 23.79 4.94
C ARG A 48 -19.86 24.77 5.81
N LYS A 49 -20.35 25.04 7.03
CA LYS A 49 -19.62 25.88 8.00
C LYS A 49 -18.22 25.32 8.26
N TYR A 50 -18.09 23.99 8.35
CA TYR A 50 -16.84 23.31 8.64
C TYR A 50 -16.05 22.88 7.39
N HIS A 51 -16.67 22.87 6.21
CA HIS A 51 -16.03 22.44 4.95
C HIS A 51 -14.68 23.11 4.70
N LYS A 52 -14.54 24.41 4.99
CA LYS A 52 -13.25 25.13 4.87
C LYS A 52 -12.18 24.54 5.80
N HIS A 53 -12.53 24.29 7.06
CA HIS A 53 -11.59 23.73 8.04
C HIS A 53 -11.21 22.30 7.69
N MET A 54 -12.18 21.49 7.25
CA MET A 54 -11.92 20.11 6.83
C MET A 54 -11.06 20.04 5.57
N GLY A 55 -11.21 20.98 4.63
CA GLY A 55 -10.32 21.09 3.47
C GLY A 55 -8.87 21.40 3.86
N ILE A 56 -8.65 22.32 4.81
CA ILE A 56 -7.29 22.61 5.32
C ILE A 56 -6.73 21.37 6.02
N LEU A 57 -7.52 20.72 6.88
CA LEU A 57 -7.12 19.52 7.58
C LEU A 57 -6.76 18.37 6.62
N LEU A 58 -7.49 18.22 5.52
CA LEU A 58 -7.20 17.24 4.47
C LEU A 58 -5.82 17.49 3.85
N VAL A 59 -5.50 18.74 3.49
CA VAL A 59 -4.18 19.08 2.93
C VAL A 59 -3.07 18.82 3.94
N SER A 60 -3.25 19.23 5.21
CA SER A 60 -2.26 19.04 6.26
C SER A 60 -2.00 17.55 6.55
N THR A 61 -3.06 16.76 6.71
CA THR A 61 -2.95 15.32 6.97
C THR A 61 -2.36 14.56 5.79
N GLY A 62 -2.75 14.93 4.57
CA GLY A 62 -2.18 14.36 3.35
C GLY A 62 -0.71 14.70 3.15
N LEU A 63 -0.27 15.91 3.54
CA LEU A 63 1.13 16.32 3.50
C LEU A 63 1.98 15.53 4.51
N ILE A 64 1.48 15.40 5.74
CA ILE A 64 2.13 14.58 6.78
C ILE A 64 2.26 13.15 6.27
N HIS A 65 1.17 12.53 5.82
CA HIS A 65 1.20 11.18 5.27
C HIS A 65 2.17 11.04 4.09
N GLY A 66 2.20 12.01 3.17
CA GLY A 66 3.11 12.00 2.03
C GLY A 66 4.58 12.14 2.40
N LEU A 67 4.92 12.93 3.44
CA LEU A 67 6.30 13.08 3.92
C LEU A 67 6.85 11.81 4.58
N PHE A 68 5.98 11.06 5.26
CA PHE A 68 6.35 9.81 5.93
C PHE A 68 6.11 8.57 5.05
N SER A 69 5.66 8.75 3.81
CA SER A 69 5.52 7.65 2.86
C SER A 69 6.89 7.17 2.39
N SER A 70 7.07 5.86 2.28
CA SER A 70 8.32 5.24 1.80
C SER A 70 8.64 5.57 0.34
N GLN A 71 7.64 6.00 -0.44
CA GLN A 71 7.83 6.34 -1.85
C GLN A 71 8.36 7.77 -2.01
N LYS A 72 9.46 7.93 -2.75
CA LYS A 72 10.04 9.25 -3.05
C LYS A 72 8.96 10.17 -3.63
N VAL A 73 8.82 11.37 -3.06
CA VAL A 73 7.86 12.43 -3.49
C VAL A 73 7.98 12.78 -4.98
N TRP A 74 9.17 12.58 -5.56
CA TRP A 74 9.45 12.80 -6.99
C TRP A 74 9.03 11.66 -7.92
N SER A 75 8.59 10.51 -7.39
CA SER A 75 7.96 9.47 -8.19
C SER A 75 6.58 9.96 -8.64
N PHE A 76 6.22 9.73 -9.90
CA PHE A 76 4.92 10.07 -10.46
C PHE A 76 3.84 9.08 -9.97
N ASN A 77 3.68 8.99 -8.65
CA ASN A 77 2.67 8.17 -7.98
C ASN A 77 1.33 8.94 -7.94
N LEU A 78 0.21 8.23 -8.07
CA LEU A 78 -1.13 8.81 -7.94
C LEU A 78 -1.36 9.55 -6.62
N GLY A 79 -0.66 9.19 -5.54
CA GLY A 79 -0.70 9.91 -4.26
C GLY A 79 -0.13 11.32 -4.37
N THR A 80 1.01 11.48 -5.05
CA THR A 80 1.62 12.78 -5.33
C THR A 80 0.68 13.64 -6.18
N ILE A 81 0.02 13.03 -7.18
CA ILE A 81 -0.98 13.72 -8.02
C ILE A 81 -2.16 14.17 -7.16
N ALA A 82 -2.70 13.31 -6.30
CA ALA A 82 -3.81 13.64 -5.41
C ALA A 82 -3.45 14.81 -4.48
N TRP A 83 -2.22 14.80 -3.95
CA TRP A 83 -1.71 15.86 -3.09
C TRP A 83 -1.61 17.21 -3.83
N VAL A 84 -1.03 17.21 -5.04
CA VAL A 84 -0.96 18.41 -5.89
C VAL A 84 -2.35 18.96 -6.21
N VAL A 85 -3.30 18.10 -6.58
CA VAL A 85 -4.68 18.50 -6.86
C VAL A 85 -5.36 19.07 -5.60
N SER A 86 -5.10 18.51 -4.42
CA SER A 86 -5.61 19.02 -3.14
C SER A 86 -5.09 20.42 -2.82
N ILE A 87 -3.80 20.69 -3.08
CA ILE A 87 -3.22 22.04 -2.94
C ILE A 87 -3.86 23.00 -3.95
N LEU A 88 -4.00 22.60 -5.21
CA LEU A 88 -4.64 23.40 -6.25
C LEU A 88 -6.09 23.75 -5.90
N LEU A 89 -6.85 22.84 -5.28
CA LEU A 89 -8.18 23.12 -4.73
C LEU A 89 -8.16 24.24 -3.69
N GLY A 90 -7.18 24.21 -2.78
CA GLY A 90 -6.96 25.24 -1.77
C GLY A 90 -6.60 26.60 -2.36
N ILE A 91 -5.66 26.63 -3.30
CA ILE A 91 -5.24 27.84 -4.01
C ILE A 91 -6.41 28.43 -4.82
N ASN A 92 -7.15 27.60 -5.56
CA ASN A 92 -8.33 28.05 -6.30
C ASN A 92 -9.39 28.67 -5.37
N TRP A 93 -9.59 28.11 -4.18
CA TRP A 93 -10.47 28.70 -3.17
C TRP A 93 -9.91 30.02 -2.61
N MET A 94 -8.60 30.13 -2.39
CA MET A 94 -7.96 31.38 -1.94
C MET A 94 -8.10 32.49 -2.99
N MET A 95 -7.96 32.13 -4.26
CA MET A 95 -8.09 33.05 -5.40
C MET A 95 -9.54 33.49 -5.68
N LYS A 96 -10.54 32.97 -4.95
CA LYS A 96 -11.94 33.37 -5.13
C LYS A 96 -12.17 34.88 -5.01
N LYS A 97 -11.35 35.59 -4.22
CA LYS A 97 -11.45 37.05 -4.03
C LYS A 97 -11.08 37.80 -5.31
N TYR A 98 -10.10 37.31 -6.05
CA TYR A 98 -9.56 37.90 -7.27
C TYR A 98 -10.45 37.60 -8.49
N PHE A 99 -11.01 36.39 -8.57
CA PHE A 99 -11.88 35.97 -9.67
C PHE A 99 -13.38 36.01 -9.32
N SER A 100 -13.79 36.83 -8.34
CA SER A 100 -15.18 36.87 -7.87
C SER A 100 -16.18 37.42 -8.90
N LYS A 101 -15.70 38.20 -9.88
CA LYS A 101 -16.53 38.95 -10.84
C LYS A 101 -17.14 38.06 -11.93
N SER A 102 -16.50 36.94 -12.25
CA SER A 102 -17.04 35.89 -13.12
C SER A 102 -17.11 34.62 -12.26
N ARG A 103 -18.28 33.97 -12.16
CA ARG A 103 -18.46 32.71 -11.38
C ARG A 103 -17.55 31.55 -11.84
N GLY A 104 -16.59 31.79 -12.72
CA GLY A 104 -15.57 30.86 -13.20
C GLY A 104 -14.77 30.18 -12.08
N TRP A 105 -14.47 30.83 -10.94
CA TRP A 105 -13.76 30.15 -9.83
C TRP A 105 -14.53 28.90 -9.35
N LEU A 106 -15.86 28.97 -9.36
CA LEU A 106 -16.74 27.89 -8.94
C LEU A 106 -16.70 26.71 -9.92
N PHE A 107 -16.59 27.00 -11.22
CA PHE A 107 -16.44 25.98 -12.25
C PHE A 107 -15.13 25.20 -12.06
N HIS A 108 -14.00 25.93 -11.97
CA HIS A 108 -12.69 25.31 -11.76
C HIS A 108 -12.63 24.52 -10.45
N HIS A 109 -13.22 25.04 -9.38
CA HIS A 109 -13.29 24.32 -8.11
C HIS A 109 -14.04 22.99 -8.24
N ARG A 110 -15.18 22.98 -8.94
CA ARG A 110 -15.96 21.76 -9.17
C ARG A 110 -15.20 20.75 -10.03
N LEU A 111 -14.58 21.22 -11.10
CA LEU A 111 -13.76 20.38 -11.98
C LEU A 111 -12.62 19.73 -11.19
N LEU A 112 -11.86 20.52 -10.43
CA LEU A 112 -10.78 20.02 -9.58
C LEU A 112 -11.29 19.05 -8.50
N THR A 113 -12.50 19.24 -7.99
CA THR A 113 -13.10 18.32 -7.00
C THR A 113 -13.37 16.94 -7.62
N VAL A 114 -13.90 16.91 -8.86
CA VAL A 114 -14.16 15.64 -9.57
C VAL A 114 -12.85 14.92 -9.90
N VAL A 115 -11.85 15.65 -10.37
CA VAL A 115 -10.50 15.12 -10.61
C VAL A 115 -9.92 14.55 -9.31
N PHE A 116 -9.98 15.32 -8.22
CA PHE A 116 -9.49 14.90 -6.92
C PHE A 116 -10.14 13.60 -6.43
N ILE A 117 -11.47 13.51 -6.50
CA ILE A 117 -12.21 12.30 -6.10
C ILE A 117 -11.77 11.10 -6.95
N SER A 118 -11.67 11.27 -8.26
CA SER A 118 -11.26 10.21 -9.17
C SER A 118 -9.84 9.71 -8.86
N THR A 119 -8.91 10.64 -8.60
CA THR A 119 -7.53 10.31 -8.23
C THR A 119 -7.46 9.60 -6.88
N ILE A 120 -8.22 10.03 -5.86
CA ILE A 120 -8.26 9.38 -4.54
C ILE A 120 -8.82 7.96 -4.65
N ILE A 121 -9.92 7.77 -5.38
CA ILE A 121 -10.49 6.44 -5.60
C ILE A 121 -9.45 5.52 -6.24
N TRP A 122 -8.79 5.99 -7.30
CA TRP A 122 -7.77 5.20 -7.97
C TRP A 122 -6.56 4.92 -7.07
N HIS A 123 -6.08 5.92 -6.34
CA HIS A 123 -4.97 5.79 -5.40
C HIS A 123 -5.25 4.74 -4.33
N VAL A 124 -6.45 4.76 -3.75
CA VAL A 124 -6.87 3.77 -2.75
C VAL A 124 -6.91 2.36 -3.35
N ILE A 125 -7.45 2.20 -4.56
CA ILE A 125 -7.47 0.89 -5.26
C ILE A 125 -6.04 0.41 -5.55
N ASN A 126 -5.18 1.30 -6.06
CA ASN A 126 -3.82 0.96 -6.46
C ASN A 126 -2.93 0.54 -5.28
N ILE A 127 -3.19 1.03 -4.07
CA ILE A 127 -2.42 0.68 -2.86
C ILE A 127 -2.95 -0.61 -2.18
N GLY A 128 -3.93 -1.29 -2.77
CA GLY A 128 -4.50 -2.53 -2.20
C GLY A 128 -5.85 -2.34 -1.51
N GLY A 129 -6.52 -1.20 -1.75
CA GLY A 129 -7.91 -0.97 -1.37
C GLY A 129 -8.15 -0.58 0.09
N ILE A 130 -9.43 -0.38 0.41
CA ILE A 130 -9.94 -0.18 1.77
C ILE A 130 -9.94 -1.55 2.47
N GLN A 131 -8.83 -1.93 3.10
CA GLN A 131 -8.77 -3.13 3.95
C GLN A 131 -9.60 -3.01 5.25
N ALA A 132 -10.42 -1.96 5.40
CA ALA A 132 -11.31 -1.80 6.55
C ALA A 132 -12.34 -2.93 6.70
N HIS A 133 -12.61 -3.70 5.63
CA HIS A 133 -13.47 -4.87 5.75
C HIS A 133 -12.83 -5.94 6.66
N ASN A 134 -11.51 -6.16 6.60
CA ASN A 134 -10.84 -7.12 7.48
C ASN A 134 -10.88 -6.69 8.96
N LEU A 135 -10.82 -5.39 9.26
CA LEU A 135 -10.95 -4.89 10.64
C LEU A 135 -12.38 -4.99 11.20
N LEU A 136 -13.41 -4.91 10.35
CA LEU A 136 -14.81 -5.11 10.76
C LEU A 136 -15.18 -6.60 10.89
N PHE A 137 -14.57 -7.49 10.10
CA PHE A 137 -14.76 -8.93 10.23
C PHE A 137 -14.03 -9.52 11.44
N VAL A 138 -12.86 -9.01 11.84
CA VAL A 138 -12.17 -9.44 13.07
C VAL A 138 -13.02 -9.18 14.32
N GLN A 139 -13.79 -8.09 14.36
CA GLN A 139 -14.67 -7.81 15.49
C GLN A 139 -15.94 -8.68 15.53
N SER A 140 -16.19 -9.48 14.49
CA SER A 140 -17.34 -10.40 14.40
C SER A 140 -16.98 -11.84 14.80
N SER A 141 -15.70 -12.14 15.03
CA SER A 141 -15.21 -13.50 15.33
C SER A 141 -15.03 -13.80 16.82
N ASP A 142 -15.57 -12.97 17.70
CA ASP A 142 -15.62 -13.24 19.15
C ASP A 142 -16.91 -13.98 19.53
N ASN A 143 -17.04 -15.26 19.14
CA ASN A 143 -17.84 -16.26 19.90
C ASN A 143 -17.83 -17.64 19.22
N SER A 144 -16.69 -18.32 19.19
CA SER A 144 -16.66 -19.75 18.81
C SER A 144 -15.55 -20.51 19.53
N TYR A 145 -15.37 -20.27 20.82
CA TYR A 145 -14.63 -21.19 21.69
C TYR A 145 -15.53 -21.55 22.86
N ASN A 146 -16.33 -22.61 22.66
CA ASN A 146 -16.84 -23.52 23.69
C ASN A 146 -17.71 -24.59 23.01
N THR A 147 -17.08 -25.61 22.45
CA THR A 147 -17.70 -26.94 22.36
C THR A 147 -16.63 -27.96 22.72
N VAL A 148 -16.48 -28.13 24.04
CA VAL A 148 -15.88 -29.32 24.62
C VAL A 148 -16.78 -30.50 24.22
N MET A 149 -16.27 -31.42 23.39
CA MET A 149 -16.77 -32.79 23.36
C MET A 149 -15.62 -33.75 23.56
N GLN A 150 -15.78 -34.56 24.60
CA GLN A 150 -14.93 -35.64 25.06
C GLN A 150 -14.63 -36.65 23.95
N ILE A 151 -13.35 -37.01 23.78
CA ILE A 151 -12.95 -38.33 23.26
C ILE A 151 -11.77 -38.83 24.10
N GLU A 152 -11.87 -40.09 24.51
CA GLU A 152 -10.96 -40.87 25.37
C GLU A 152 -9.52 -40.99 24.81
N PRO A 153 -8.48 -41.09 25.67
CA PRO A 153 -7.08 -40.83 25.30
C PRO A 153 -6.33 -42.12 24.93
N SER A 154 -6.78 -42.83 23.90
CA SER A 154 -5.96 -43.91 23.34
C SER A 154 -6.32 -44.19 21.89
N SER A 155 -5.32 -44.10 21.01
CA SER A 155 -5.31 -44.53 19.59
C SER A 155 -5.33 -43.44 18.52
N ILE A 156 -4.53 -42.37 18.63
CA ILE A 156 -3.97 -41.70 17.43
C ILE A 156 -2.52 -41.29 17.72
N SER A 157 -1.62 -42.26 17.63
CA SER A 157 -0.20 -42.02 17.44
C SER A 157 0.07 -41.91 15.94
N GLY A 158 0.41 -40.70 15.49
CA GLY A 158 0.94 -40.45 14.15
C GLY A 158 -0.03 -39.74 13.22
N LEU A 159 0.42 -38.58 12.74
CA LEU A 159 -0.11 -37.81 11.62
C LEU A 159 -1.24 -36.81 11.94
N ASP A 160 -0.89 -35.71 12.61
CA ASP A 160 -1.16 -34.32 12.19
C ASP A 160 -0.73 -33.33 13.29
N SER A 161 0.57 -33.07 13.41
CA SER A 161 1.14 -32.14 14.41
C SER A 161 2.22 -31.28 13.78
N GLN A 162 1.88 -30.64 12.66
CA GLN A 162 2.76 -29.71 11.94
C GLN A 162 2.08 -28.37 11.64
N LEU A 163 0.95 -28.06 12.30
CA LEU A 163 0.35 -26.73 12.22
C LEU A 163 0.07 -26.23 13.64
N GLN A 164 0.69 -25.09 13.96
CA GLN A 164 0.51 -24.25 15.17
C GLN A 164 1.42 -24.48 16.38
N ASP A 165 2.74 -24.31 16.21
CA ASP A 165 3.60 -23.96 17.36
C ASP A 165 4.65 -22.89 17.01
N ARG A 166 4.26 -21.90 16.20
CA ARG A 166 5.05 -20.69 16.00
C ARG A 166 4.52 -19.61 16.93
N GLN A 167 5.36 -19.19 17.88
CA GLN A 167 5.11 -18.02 18.71
C GLN A 167 6.00 -16.88 18.26
N PHE A 168 5.40 -15.72 18.05
CA PHE A 168 6.06 -14.50 17.65
C PHE A 168 5.89 -13.43 18.73
N LYS A 169 6.93 -12.61 18.85
CA LYS A 169 6.89 -11.39 19.64
C LYS A 169 6.10 -10.33 18.88
N ASP A 170 5.17 -9.69 19.57
CA ASP A 170 4.48 -8.52 19.04
C ASP A 170 5.45 -7.36 18.80
N GLY A 171 5.31 -6.70 17.66
CA GLY A 171 6.22 -5.62 17.29
C GLY A 171 6.24 -5.31 15.81
N VAL A 172 7.22 -4.48 15.44
CA VAL A 172 7.53 -4.14 14.05
C VAL A 172 8.94 -4.66 13.78
N PHE A 173 9.07 -5.51 12.78
CA PHE A 173 10.33 -6.15 12.40
C PHE A 173 10.65 -5.78 10.96
N THR A 174 11.92 -5.55 10.69
CA THR A 174 12.40 -5.22 9.35
C THR A 174 13.23 -6.38 8.86
N GLY A 175 12.86 -6.94 7.72
CA GLY A 175 13.62 -8.00 7.09
C GLY A 175 14.19 -7.58 5.74
N GLU A 176 15.31 -8.18 5.38
CA GLU A 176 16.02 -7.88 4.14
C GLU A 176 16.36 -9.16 3.39
N ALA A 177 16.16 -9.16 2.07
CA ALA A 177 16.59 -10.24 1.22
C ALA A 177 16.98 -9.76 -0.18
N THR A 178 17.48 -10.71 -0.98
CA THR A 178 17.78 -10.48 -2.40
C THR A 178 16.60 -10.95 -3.23
N GLY A 179 16.07 -10.06 -4.08
CA GLY A 179 15.09 -10.40 -5.11
C GLY A 179 15.75 -10.50 -6.49
N TYR A 180 15.23 -9.75 -7.46
CA TYR A 180 15.96 -9.56 -8.73
C TYR A 180 17.22 -8.71 -8.52
N ARG A 181 17.18 -7.79 -7.54
CA ARG A 181 18.36 -7.07 -7.04
C ARG A 181 18.49 -7.22 -5.54
N SER A 182 19.70 -6.95 -5.04
CA SER A 182 19.98 -6.89 -3.61
C SER A 182 19.31 -5.66 -2.95
N GLY A 183 19.08 -5.76 -1.64
CA GLY A 183 18.56 -4.66 -0.84
C GLY A 183 17.05 -4.50 -0.92
N LEU A 184 16.30 -5.60 -1.04
CA LEU A 184 14.85 -5.58 -0.87
C LEU A 184 14.54 -5.68 0.62
N LYS A 185 13.88 -4.67 1.18
CA LYS A 185 13.50 -4.60 2.59
C LYS A 185 12.00 -4.53 2.77
N VAL A 186 11.52 -5.26 3.77
CA VAL A 186 10.11 -5.27 4.19
C VAL A 186 9.99 -4.88 5.66
N SER A 187 8.86 -4.30 6.02
CA SER A 187 8.44 -4.07 7.41
C SER A 187 7.23 -4.94 7.70
N VAL A 188 7.36 -5.83 8.68
CA VAL A 188 6.32 -6.77 9.13
C VAL A 188 5.83 -6.34 10.51
N VAL A 189 4.52 -6.23 10.68
CA VAL A 189 3.88 -5.96 11.96
C VAL A 189 3.20 -7.21 12.46
N ILE A 190 3.57 -7.61 13.67
CA ILE A 190 3.00 -8.77 14.35
C ILE A 190 2.25 -8.28 15.59
N LYS A 191 1.04 -8.80 15.78
CA LYS A 191 0.22 -8.53 16.96
C LYS A 191 -0.58 -9.77 17.33
N ASP A 192 -0.64 -10.11 18.60
CA ASP A 192 -1.39 -11.26 19.11
C ASP A 192 -1.06 -12.54 18.31
N ASN A 193 0.25 -12.76 18.08
CA ASN A 193 0.80 -13.87 17.28
C ASN A 193 0.36 -13.92 15.80
N THR A 194 -0.18 -12.81 15.27
CA THR A 194 -0.73 -12.72 13.92
C THR A 194 0.01 -11.66 13.11
N ILE A 195 0.30 -11.94 11.85
CA ILE A 195 0.85 -10.99 10.88
C ILE A 195 -0.26 -10.01 10.48
N VAL A 196 -0.15 -8.77 10.94
CA VAL A 196 -1.17 -7.72 10.72
C VAL A 196 -0.92 -6.94 9.43
N SER A 197 0.35 -6.70 9.10
CA SER A 197 0.70 -5.96 7.89
C SER A 197 2.11 -6.26 7.45
N ILE A 198 2.32 -6.23 6.13
CA ILE A 198 3.63 -6.35 5.49
C ILE A 198 3.73 -5.21 4.47
N ALA A 199 4.81 -4.45 4.51
CA ALA A 199 5.07 -3.36 3.57
C ALA A 199 6.48 -3.46 3.00
N VAL A 200 6.63 -3.40 1.68
CA VAL A 200 7.95 -3.24 1.04
C VAL A 200 8.39 -1.78 1.22
N ILE A 201 9.43 -1.56 2.01
CA ILE A 201 9.90 -0.23 2.41
C ILE A 201 11.07 0.27 1.55
N GLU A 202 11.86 -0.63 0.99
CA GLU A 202 13.00 -0.32 0.12
C GLU A 202 13.20 -1.46 -0.89
N HIS A 203 13.49 -1.14 -2.16
CA HIS A 203 13.86 -2.15 -3.15
C HIS A 203 14.64 -1.53 -4.31
N ASN A 204 15.50 -2.34 -4.94
CA ASN A 204 16.27 -1.94 -6.13
C ASN A 204 15.78 -2.66 -7.41
N GLU A 205 14.60 -3.29 -7.36
CA GLU A 205 13.98 -3.98 -8.49
C GLU A 205 13.84 -3.07 -9.73
N VAL A 206 13.99 -3.65 -10.92
CA VAL A 206 13.99 -2.92 -12.19
C VAL A 206 12.74 -3.20 -12.99
N ASN A 207 12.27 -2.19 -13.73
CA ASN A 207 11.08 -2.24 -14.58
C ASN A 207 9.80 -2.61 -13.79
N SER A 208 8.93 -1.62 -13.63
CA SER A 208 7.68 -1.75 -12.87
C SER A 208 6.76 -2.87 -13.35
N HIS A 209 6.87 -3.29 -14.61
CA HIS A 209 6.12 -4.42 -15.13
C HIS A 209 6.39 -5.73 -14.37
N PHE A 210 7.61 -5.92 -13.87
CA PHE A 210 8.00 -7.13 -13.16
C PHE A 210 7.81 -7.03 -11.65
N TYR A 211 8.07 -5.87 -11.03
CA TYR A 211 8.01 -5.77 -9.57
C TYR A 211 6.68 -5.24 -9.01
N ALA A 212 5.85 -4.54 -9.79
CA ALA A 212 4.65 -3.90 -9.24
C ALA A 212 3.64 -4.92 -8.71
N THR A 213 3.41 -5.99 -9.47
CA THR A 213 2.50 -7.08 -9.09
C THR A 213 2.95 -7.84 -7.84
N PRO A 214 4.19 -8.38 -7.75
CA PRO A 214 4.61 -9.11 -6.56
C PRO A 214 4.70 -8.23 -5.30
N ILE A 215 5.08 -6.95 -5.42
CA ILE A 215 5.07 -6.01 -4.27
C ILE A 215 3.67 -5.83 -3.68
N GLN A 216 2.60 -6.03 -4.47
CA GLN A 216 1.23 -5.93 -4.00
C GLN A 216 0.67 -7.29 -3.57
N GLN A 217 0.87 -8.33 -4.37
CA GLN A 217 0.19 -9.61 -4.19
C GLN A 217 0.84 -10.50 -3.14
N ILE A 218 2.18 -10.56 -3.08
CA ILE A 218 2.88 -11.46 -2.15
C ILE A 218 2.65 -11.05 -0.69
N PRO A 219 2.82 -9.77 -0.28
CA PRO A 219 2.50 -9.35 1.08
C PRO A 219 1.06 -9.69 1.48
N GLN A 220 0.10 -9.50 0.56
CA GLN A 220 -1.30 -9.81 0.82
C GLN A 220 -1.54 -11.31 1.00
N ALA A 221 -0.98 -12.13 0.10
CA ALA A 221 -1.10 -13.58 0.17
C ALA A 221 -0.54 -14.11 1.50
N ILE A 222 0.58 -13.56 1.99
CA ILE A 222 1.17 -13.96 3.27
C ILE A 222 0.28 -13.58 4.45
N ILE A 223 -0.31 -12.37 4.42
CA ILE A 223 -1.26 -11.94 5.47
C ILE A 223 -2.50 -12.83 5.47
N ASP A 224 -3.04 -13.16 4.30
CA ASP A 224 -4.25 -13.98 4.19
C ASP A 224 -3.98 -15.44 4.61
N ALA A 225 -2.82 -15.99 4.24
CA ALA A 225 -2.43 -17.35 4.58
C ALA A 225 -1.85 -17.48 6.00
N GLN A 226 -1.42 -16.36 6.63
CA GLN A 226 -0.59 -16.36 7.83
C GLN A 226 0.64 -17.27 7.70
N SER A 227 1.19 -17.37 6.49
CA SER A 227 2.32 -18.23 6.14
C SER A 227 3.12 -17.59 5.00
N THR A 228 4.43 -17.79 5.02
CA THR A 228 5.34 -17.39 3.93
C THR A 228 5.38 -18.40 2.79
N GLU A 229 4.72 -19.55 2.93
CA GLU A 229 4.55 -20.57 1.90
C GLU A 229 3.46 -20.17 0.90
N VAL A 230 3.73 -19.13 0.12
CA VAL A 230 2.83 -18.61 -0.92
C VAL A 230 3.45 -18.74 -2.31
N ASP A 231 2.61 -18.85 -3.32
CA ASP A 231 3.05 -18.97 -4.70
C ASP A 231 3.68 -17.68 -5.24
N ALA A 232 4.79 -17.82 -5.96
CA ALA A 232 5.42 -16.72 -6.67
C ALA A 232 4.56 -16.23 -7.85
N VAL A 233 4.60 -14.93 -8.12
CA VAL A 233 3.90 -14.34 -9.28
C VAL A 233 4.59 -14.75 -10.58
N SER A 234 3.81 -15.28 -11.53
CA SER A 234 4.29 -15.67 -12.85
C SER A 234 4.97 -14.50 -13.58
N GLY A 235 6.19 -14.74 -14.08
CA GLY A 235 7.01 -13.73 -14.76
C GLY A 235 7.75 -12.77 -13.81
N ALA A 236 7.58 -12.91 -12.49
CA ALA A 236 8.19 -12.07 -11.47
C ALA A 236 8.74 -12.90 -10.30
N THR A 237 9.27 -14.09 -10.60
CA THR A 237 9.69 -15.10 -9.61
C THR A 237 10.79 -14.59 -8.67
N PHE A 238 11.85 -13.96 -9.21
CA PHE A 238 12.95 -13.42 -8.39
C PHE A 238 12.46 -12.39 -7.37
N THR A 239 11.64 -11.43 -7.80
CA THR A 239 11.07 -10.42 -6.91
C THR A 239 10.13 -11.05 -5.88
N SER A 240 9.32 -12.03 -6.29
CA SER A 240 8.38 -12.70 -5.39
C SER A 240 9.11 -13.44 -4.27
N ILE A 241 10.11 -14.24 -4.64
CA ILE A 241 10.97 -14.98 -3.70
C ILE A 241 11.71 -14.00 -2.78
N GLY A 242 12.25 -12.91 -3.33
CA GLY A 242 12.91 -11.88 -2.52
C GLY A 242 11.98 -11.27 -1.47
N ILE A 243 10.70 -11.03 -1.79
CA ILE A 243 9.73 -10.55 -0.80
C ILE A 243 9.44 -11.62 0.24
N ILE A 244 9.23 -12.88 -0.17
CA ILE A 244 8.98 -14.02 0.74
C ILE A 244 10.14 -14.16 1.73
N ASN A 245 11.37 -14.20 1.24
CA ASN A 245 12.57 -14.35 2.07
C ASN A 245 12.78 -13.14 2.98
N ALA A 246 12.50 -11.91 2.51
CA ALA A 246 12.59 -10.73 3.37
C ALA A 246 11.54 -10.78 4.50
N VAL A 247 10.37 -11.37 4.25
CA VAL A 247 9.38 -11.60 5.30
C VAL A 247 9.83 -12.70 6.27
N ASN A 248 10.40 -13.81 5.77
CA ASN A 248 11.01 -14.83 6.63
C ASN A 248 12.08 -14.24 7.56
N ASP A 249 12.98 -13.42 7.02
CA ASP A 249 14.01 -12.73 7.81
C ASP A 249 13.38 -11.86 8.92
N ALA A 250 12.34 -11.09 8.60
CA ALA A 250 11.61 -10.31 9.60
C ALA A 250 10.92 -11.19 10.66
N LEU A 251 10.29 -12.29 10.26
CA LEU A 251 9.63 -13.23 11.17
C LEU A 251 10.64 -13.96 12.06
N SER A 252 11.84 -14.25 11.55
CA SER A 252 12.91 -14.90 12.31
C SER A 252 13.35 -14.06 13.51
N GLN A 253 13.39 -12.75 13.33
CA GLN A 253 13.71 -11.79 14.40
C GLN A 253 12.60 -11.70 15.46
N ALA A 254 11.37 -12.06 15.08
CA ALA A 254 10.22 -12.07 15.98
C ALA A 254 10.00 -13.43 16.66
N LEU A 255 10.64 -14.50 16.19
CA LEU A 255 10.36 -15.87 16.62
C LEU A 255 10.79 -16.09 18.08
N ILE A 256 9.84 -16.56 18.89
CA ILE A 256 10.03 -16.98 20.29
C ILE A 256 10.19 -18.50 20.36
N SER A 257 9.34 -19.23 19.66
CA SER A 257 9.38 -20.70 19.55
C SER A 257 8.80 -21.18 18.22
N GLY A 258 9.22 -22.36 17.79
CA GLY A 258 8.84 -22.96 16.50
C GLY A 258 9.97 -22.93 15.47
N GLU A 259 9.66 -23.31 14.25
CA GLU A 259 10.59 -23.33 13.12
C GLU A 259 9.95 -22.60 11.93
N LEU A 260 10.73 -21.76 11.26
CA LEU A 260 10.31 -21.08 10.04
C LEU A 260 10.71 -21.92 8.81
N PRO A 261 9.96 -21.82 7.70
CA PRO A 261 10.39 -22.41 6.44
C PRO A 261 11.77 -21.89 6.06
N GLU A 262 12.58 -22.77 5.48
CA GLU A 262 13.87 -22.38 4.90
C GLU A 262 13.65 -21.36 3.77
N ASP A 263 14.59 -20.43 3.61
CA ASP A 263 14.51 -19.43 2.55
C ASP A 263 14.46 -20.10 1.17
N GLN A 264 13.60 -19.57 0.32
CA GLN A 264 13.46 -20.08 -1.04
C GLN A 264 14.70 -19.69 -1.85
N GLU A 265 15.37 -20.68 -2.47
CA GLU A 265 16.50 -20.41 -3.36
C GLU A 265 16.04 -19.60 -4.58
N LEU A 266 16.81 -18.56 -4.91
CA LEU A 266 16.58 -17.83 -6.16
C LEU A 266 16.87 -18.72 -7.36
N PRO A 267 16.05 -18.66 -8.44
CA PRO A 267 16.28 -19.47 -9.63
C PRO A 267 17.66 -19.23 -10.21
N GLN A 268 18.40 -20.30 -10.47
CA GLN A 268 19.69 -20.21 -11.15
C GLN A 268 19.48 -19.74 -12.60
N ASN A 269 20.19 -18.68 -13.00
CA ASN A 269 20.16 -18.20 -14.39
C ASN A 269 20.83 -19.24 -15.31
N SER A 270 20.05 -20.19 -15.82
CA SER A 270 20.45 -21.08 -16.92
C SER A 270 20.43 -20.30 -18.25
N GLY A 271 21.21 -19.23 -18.31
CA GLY A 271 21.41 -18.46 -19.52
C GLY A 271 22.42 -19.18 -20.40
N LYS A 272 21.93 -19.90 -21.43
CA LYS A 272 22.67 -20.07 -22.67
C LYS A 272 23.06 -18.68 -23.16
N GLY A 273 24.29 -18.28 -22.85
CA GLY A 273 24.85 -17.01 -23.29
C GLY A 273 24.85 -16.99 -24.81
N HIS A 274 24.01 -16.12 -25.39
CA HIS A 274 24.30 -15.61 -26.73
C HIS A 274 25.56 -14.75 -26.58
N HIS A 275 26.69 -15.39 -26.86
CA HIS A 275 28.01 -14.80 -26.92
C HIS A 275 27.97 -13.67 -27.95
N PHE A 276 27.80 -12.42 -27.49
CA PHE A 276 28.09 -11.27 -28.33
C PHE A 276 29.61 -11.16 -28.38
N SER A 277 30.21 -11.86 -29.34
CA SER A 277 31.63 -11.68 -29.67
C SER A 277 31.86 -10.23 -30.03
N GLU A 278 32.61 -9.56 -29.17
CA GLU A 278 33.37 -8.35 -29.46
C GLU A 278 34.18 -8.62 -30.74
N LYS A 279 33.77 -8.01 -31.85
CA LYS A 279 34.58 -8.00 -33.08
C LYS A 279 35.83 -7.18 -32.79
N GLY A 280 36.92 -7.87 -32.51
CA GLY A 280 38.27 -7.33 -32.57
C GLY A 280 38.49 -6.65 -33.91
N GLY A 281 38.78 -5.35 -33.85
CA GLY A 281 39.20 -4.55 -34.98
C GLY A 281 40.50 -5.08 -35.56
N ALA A 282 40.54 -5.10 -36.88
CA ALA A 282 41.61 -5.64 -37.70
C ALA A 282 42.97 -5.00 -37.40
N SER A 283 43.98 -5.87 -37.42
CA SER A 283 45.37 -5.59 -37.67
C SER A 283 45.57 -4.79 -38.95
N ASP A 284 46.17 -3.60 -38.86
CA ASP A 284 46.94 -3.01 -39.95
C ASP A 284 48.41 -2.94 -39.53
N ASP A 285 49.18 -3.79 -40.21
CA ASP A 285 50.63 -3.77 -40.35
C ASP A 285 51.06 -2.48 -41.05
N LEU A 286 51.95 -1.71 -40.43
CA LEU A 286 52.88 -0.82 -41.14
C LEU A 286 54.17 -0.70 -40.34
N SER A 287 55.04 -1.69 -40.54
CA SER A 287 56.47 -1.53 -40.33
C SER A 287 57.08 -0.55 -41.36
N ALA A 288 58.10 0.19 -40.90
CA ALA A 288 59.10 0.95 -41.66
C ALA A 288 58.72 2.33 -42.26
N ARG A 289 59.25 3.42 -41.66
CA ARG A 289 60.29 4.30 -42.27
C ARG A 289 60.52 5.60 -41.47
N ARG A 290 61.80 5.87 -41.19
CA ARG A 290 62.47 7.20 -41.04
C ARG A 290 62.10 7.98 -39.76
N HIS A 291 62.98 8.69 -39.05
CA HIS A 291 64.38 9.12 -39.21
C HIS A 291 65.04 9.13 -37.82
#